data_AF-A0A8C2JXY4-F1
#
_entry.id   AF-A0A8C2JXY4-F1
#
_cell.length_a   1.000
_cell.length_b   1.000
_cell.length_c   1.000
_cell.angle_alpha   90.00
_cell.angle_beta   90.00
_cell.angle_gamma   90.00
#
_symmetry.space_group_name_H-M   'P 1'
#
loop_
_entity.id
_entity.type
_entity.pdbx_description
1 polymer ?
#
loop_
_entity_poly.entity_id
_entity_poly.type
_entity_poly.pdbx_seq_one_letter_code
_entity_poly.pdbx_strand_id
1 'polypeptide(L)'
;MHYADAVAAVRAAVERTLWLATYCTCLNAALWGKSSQSSTLTCSPELALDGVLSTFSHTNEETDPWWRVDLLKVYRVNRVIITNRPNHGLRINGAVIRIGNFLDIYSNTICAVISTLADGATATFSCGGMEGRYMIVHIPGYKKILSLSEVGVYGYLAGNLAVDGATTQSSTFTSWFAEKAIDSNRGLQQNTSCSSTLDETNPWWRLDLRDVYKISEVVITNRNDCCAEQINGAEIHIGNSLEINGNNNPICAVIPAIPAGESYSYSCGGMEGRYLNLIIPGDVKTLILCEVEVYGEVDLTDPSVRENVLKQVRERKKTFN
;
A
#
# COMPACT_ATOMS: atom_id res chain seq x y z
N MET A 1 -25.25 -7.60 32.64
CA MET A 1 -25.05 -7.31 31.21
C MET A 1 -23.92 -8.20 30.74
N HIS A 2 -24.23 -9.25 29.98
CA HIS A 2 -23.31 -10.36 29.78
C HIS A 2 -22.26 -10.03 28.71
N TYR A 3 -21.06 -10.58 28.86
CA TYR A 3 -19.93 -10.43 27.94
C TYR A 3 -20.31 -10.72 26.48
N ALA A 4 -21.27 -11.62 26.25
CA ALA A 4 -21.84 -11.91 24.95
C ALA A 4 -22.60 -10.72 24.32
N ASP A 5 -23.30 -9.92 25.13
CA ASP A 5 -24.03 -8.73 24.67
C ASP A 5 -23.09 -7.60 24.28
N ALA A 6 -21.94 -7.47 24.97
CA ALA A 6 -20.89 -6.51 24.65
C ALA A 6 -20.15 -6.88 23.35
N VAL A 7 -19.85 -8.18 23.16
CA VAL A 7 -19.24 -8.68 21.91
C VAL A 7 -20.21 -8.56 20.73
N ALA A 8 -21.50 -8.82 20.94
CA ALA A 8 -22.54 -8.62 19.92
C ALA A 8 -22.73 -7.13 19.59
N ALA A 9 -22.65 -6.23 20.58
CA ALA A 9 -22.72 -4.79 20.38
C ALA A 9 -21.49 -4.25 19.64
N VAL A 10 -20.29 -4.76 19.91
CA VAL A 10 -19.06 -4.41 19.17
C VAL A 10 -19.13 -4.94 17.74
N ARG A 11 -19.61 -6.17 17.53
CA ARG A 11 -19.81 -6.74 16.19
C ARG A 11 -20.85 -5.95 15.39
N ALA A 12 -21.96 -5.60 16.01
CA ALA A 12 -23.02 -4.79 15.40
C ALA A 12 -22.59 -3.33 15.17
N ALA A 13 -21.72 -2.76 16.00
CA ALA A 13 -21.16 -1.42 15.80
C ALA A 13 -20.14 -1.40 14.65
N VAL A 14 -19.30 -2.44 14.55
CA VAL A 14 -18.40 -2.66 13.41
C VAL A 14 -19.22 -2.85 12.13
N GLU A 15 -20.24 -3.71 12.13
CA GLU A 15 -21.11 -3.95 10.97
C GLU A 15 -21.96 -2.74 10.57
N ARG A 16 -22.47 -1.94 11.52
CA ARG A 16 -23.22 -0.69 11.22
C ARG A 16 -22.35 0.44 10.71
N THR A 17 -21.08 0.50 11.13
CA THR A 17 -20.10 1.46 10.58
C THR A 17 -19.69 1.07 9.15
N LEU A 18 -19.76 -0.22 8.82
CA LEU A 18 -19.46 -0.79 7.50
C LEU A 18 -20.58 -0.61 6.46
N TRP A 19 -21.85 -0.45 6.87
CA TRP A 19 -22.98 -0.30 5.93
C TRP A 19 -23.25 1.15 5.46
N LEU A 20 -22.69 2.16 6.13
CA LEU A 20 -22.92 3.58 5.79
C LEU A 20 -21.80 4.21 4.94
N ALA A 21 -20.74 3.47 4.59
CA ALA A 21 -19.60 4.00 3.85
C ALA A 21 -19.60 3.50 2.39
N THR A 22 -20.58 3.94 1.61
CA THR A 22 -20.38 4.11 0.17
C THR A 22 -19.37 5.26 0.01
N TYR A 23 -18.31 5.07 -0.79
CA TYR A 23 -17.16 5.96 -1.04
C TYR A 23 -15.89 5.75 -0.17
N CYS A 24 -14.87 5.16 -0.82
CA CYS A 24 -13.42 5.28 -0.56
C CYS A 24 -12.97 5.28 0.92
N THR A 25 -12.94 4.10 1.55
CA THR A 25 -12.28 3.94 2.85
C THR A 25 -10.78 3.69 2.65
N CYS A 26 -9.93 4.70 2.91
CA CYS A 26 -8.50 4.49 2.99
C CYS A 26 -8.15 3.43 4.05
N LEU A 27 -7.18 2.58 3.73
CA LEU A 27 -6.69 1.47 4.57
C LEU A 27 -5.99 2.00 5.84
N ASN A 28 -6.28 1.45 7.02
CA ASN A 28 -5.51 1.74 8.25
C ASN A 28 -4.15 1.01 8.25
N ALA A 29 -3.19 1.48 7.47
CA ALA A 29 -1.84 0.94 7.26
C ALA A 29 -1.08 0.58 8.56
N ALA A 30 -1.41 1.23 9.67
CA ALA A 30 -0.71 1.02 10.94
C ALA A 30 -0.91 -0.39 11.52
N LEU A 31 -2.04 -1.06 11.23
CA LEU A 31 -2.36 -2.39 11.77
C LEU A 31 -1.39 -3.49 11.35
N TRP A 32 -0.66 -3.30 10.25
CA TRP A 32 0.35 -4.24 9.75
C TRP A 32 1.78 -3.82 10.09
N GLY A 33 1.93 -2.60 10.60
CA GLY A 33 3.23 -2.02 10.83
C GLY A 33 3.92 -2.59 12.07
N LYS A 34 5.23 -2.38 12.14
CA LYS A 34 6.03 -2.71 13.32
C LYS A 34 6.26 -1.45 14.14
N SER A 35 5.76 -1.43 15.36
CA SER A 35 5.94 -0.31 16.27
C SER A 35 7.28 -0.39 17.01
N SER A 36 7.85 0.78 17.31
CA SER A 36 9.03 0.94 18.18
C SER A 36 8.92 2.29 18.89
N GLN A 37 9.63 2.46 20.01
CA GLN A 37 9.67 3.71 20.75
C GLN A 37 11.07 3.97 21.31
N SER A 38 11.37 5.23 21.62
CA SER A 38 12.67 5.71 22.12
C SER A 38 13.15 4.95 23.35
N SER A 39 12.23 4.69 24.28
CA SER A 39 12.48 3.94 25.50
C SER A 39 11.18 3.30 25.99
N THR A 40 11.27 2.28 26.85
CA THR A 40 10.10 1.60 27.40
C THR A 40 10.17 1.63 28.92
N LEU A 41 9.17 2.23 29.57
CA LEU A 41 9.08 2.23 31.04
C LEU A 41 8.45 0.92 31.53
N THR A 42 7.23 0.66 31.08
CA THR A 42 6.43 -0.53 31.47
C THR A 42 5.57 -1.05 30.33
N CYS A 43 5.09 -0.17 29.46
CA CYS A 43 4.11 -0.49 28.44
C CYS A 43 4.75 -0.44 27.04
N SER A 44 4.67 -1.56 26.33
CA SER A 44 5.36 -1.77 25.06
C SER A 44 4.75 -0.93 23.93
N PRO A 45 5.51 -0.63 22.86
CA PRO A 45 5.02 0.22 21.78
C PRO A 45 3.86 -0.40 20.99
N GLU A 46 3.70 -1.73 21.00
CA GLU A 46 2.66 -2.47 20.26
C GLU A 46 1.25 -2.21 20.80
N LEU A 47 1.14 -1.79 22.07
CA LEU A 47 -0.15 -1.45 22.68
C LEU A 47 -0.84 -0.28 22.00
N ALA A 48 -0.12 0.57 21.27
CA ALA A 48 -0.71 1.65 20.49
C ALA A 48 -1.32 1.17 19.14
N LEU A 49 -1.24 -0.13 18.83
CA LEU A 49 -1.76 -0.75 17.59
C LEU A 49 -2.60 -2.01 17.87
N ASP A 50 -2.97 -2.24 19.13
CA ASP A 50 -3.60 -3.50 19.55
C ASP A 50 -5.13 -3.52 19.32
N GLY A 51 -5.74 -2.36 19.08
CA GLY A 51 -7.16 -2.12 18.88
C GLY A 51 -7.93 -1.87 20.18
N VAL A 52 -7.25 -1.65 21.32
CA VAL A 52 -7.83 -1.56 22.66
C VAL A 52 -7.58 -0.16 23.24
N LEU A 53 -8.59 0.70 23.22
CA LEU A 53 -8.45 2.10 23.63
C LEU A 53 -8.11 2.34 25.13
N SER A 54 -8.12 1.29 25.95
CA SER A 54 -7.79 1.35 27.38
C SER A 54 -6.34 0.96 27.69
N THR A 55 -5.61 0.35 26.76
CA THR A 55 -4.17 0.11 26.85
C THR A 55 -3.43 1.29 26.23
N PHE A 56 -2.13 1.43 26.50
CA PHE A 56 -1.31 2.51 25.94
C PHE A 56 0.17 2.15 25.93
N SER A 57 0.91 2.66 24.95
CA SER A 57 2.38 2.68 24.97
C SER A 57 2.89 3.72 25.98
N HIS A 58 4.10 3.53 26.50
CA HIS A 58 4.65 4.48 27.49
C HIS A 58 6.19 4.51 27.50
N THR A 59 6.75 5.67 27.14
CA THR A 59 8.20 5.93 27.22
C THR A 59 8.66 6.23 28.64
N ASN A 60 9.96 6.22 28.89
CA ASN A 60 10.52 6.86 30.08
C ASN A 60 10.35 8.39 30.03
N GLU A 61 10.62 9.06 31.16
CA GLU A 61 10.85 10.50 31.15
C GLU A 61 12.22 10.78 30.52
N GLU A 62 12.22 11.43 29.37
CA GLU A 62 13.45 11.69 28.60
C GLU A 62 13.33 12.97 27.74
N THR A 63 14.41 13.32 27.05
CA THR A 63 14.40 14.40 26.06
C THR A 63 13.92 13.87 24.72
N ASP A 64 12.98 14.58 24.09
CA ASP A 64 12.46 14.25 22.76
C ASP A 64 11.97 12.79 22.58
N PRO A 65 11.13 12.24 23.48
CA PRO A 65 10.61 10.88 23.34
C PRO A 65 9.80 10.73 22.06
N TRP A 66 9.88 9.54 21.46
CA TRP A 66 9.21 9.23 20.20
C TRP A 66 8.63 7.83 20.17
N TRP A 67 7.56 7.68 19.40
CA TRP A 67 6.94 6.42 19.00
C TRP A 67 6.85 6.40 17.48
N ARG A 68 7.10 5.26 16.87
CA ARG A 68 7.11 5.08 15.41
C ARG A 68 6.46 3.78 15.02
N VAL A 69 5.73 3.80 13.91
CA VAL A 69 5.34 2.61 13.16
C VAL A 69 6.05 2.56 11.82
N ASP A 70 6.71 1.43 11.53
CA ASP A 70 7.17 1.06 10.19
C ASP A 70 6.01 0.38 9.45
N LEU A 71 5.44 1.06 8.45
CA LEU A 71 4.31 0.58 7.63
C LEU A 71 4.72 -0.54 6.65
N LEU A 72 6.01 -0.93 6.64
CA LEU A 72 6.64 -1.96 5.81
C LEU A 72 6.76 -1.61 4.32
N LYS A 73 5.81 -0.82 3.80
CA LYS A 73 5.78 -0.26 2.44
C LYS A 73 5.61 1.26 2.53
N VAL A 74 5.87 1.96 1.43
CA VAL A 74 5.61 3.39 1.32
C VAL A 74 4.11 3.60 1.09
N TYR A 75 3.50 4.57 1.77
CA TYR A 75 2.09 4.92 1.61
C TYR A 75 1.94 6.41 1.33
N ARG A 76 0.94 6.78 0.52
CA ARG A 76 0.40 8.15 0.48
C ARG A 76 -0.63 8.28 1.59
N VAL A 77 -0.22 8.89 2.69
CA VAL A 77 -0.97 9.02 3.93
C VAL A 77 -1.90 10.22 3.85
N ASN A 78 -3.20 9.96 3.84
CA ASN A 78 -4.24 11.00 3.77
C ASN A 78 -4.55 11.56 5.17
N ARG A 79 -4.62 10.71 6.19
CA ARG A 79 -4.89 11.13 7.57
C ARG A 79 -4.29 10.19 8.60
N VAL A 80 -4.02 10.71 9.79
CA VAL A 80 -3.61 9.94 10.97
C VAL A 80 -4.66 10.13 12.07
N ILE A 81 -4.96 9.08 12.80
CA ILE A 81 -5.83 9.11 13.98
C ILE A 81 -4.96 8.81 15.20
N ILE A 82 -5.08 9.63 16.24
CA ILE A 82 -4.41 9.43 17.53
C ILE A 82 -5.45 9.39 18.63
N THR A 83 -5.42 8.35 19.45
CA THR A 83 -6.15 8.27 20.71
C THR A 83 -5.20 8.50 21.86
N ASN A 84 -5.50 9.49 22.68
CA ASN A 84 -4.69 9.84 23.85
C ASN A 84 -4.91 8.88 25.01
N ARG A 85 -3.94 8.85 25.93
CA ARG A 85 -4.01 8.08 27.17
C ARG A 85 -5.17 8.55 28.06
N PRO A 86 -5.92 7.63 28.69
CA PRO A 86 -6.82 7.95 29.80
C PRO A 86 -6.02 8.30 31.07
N ASN A 87 -6.36 9.42 31.71
CA ASN A 87 -5.68 9.97 32.88
C ASN A 87 -4.21 10.34 32.58
N HIS A 88 -3.91 11.65 32.54
CA HIS A 88 -2.65 12.28 32.12
C HIS A 88 -2.56 12.70 30.64
N GLY A 89 -3.69 12.99 30.00
CA GLY A 89 -3.73 13.36 28.58
C GLY A 89 -2.99 14.65 28.24
N LEU A 90 -2.81 15.57 29.21
CA LEU A 90 -2.04 16.81 29.02
C LEU A 90 -0.57 16.58 28.60
N ARG A 91 -0.02 15.38 28.81
CA ARG A 91 1.37 15.06 28.45
C ARG A 91 1.63 15.11 26.94
N ILE A 92 0.62 14.84 26.11
CA ILE A 92 0.74 14.84 24.65
C ILE A 92 0.81 16.25 24.05
N ASN A 93 0.53 17.29 24.84
CA ASN A 93 0.48 18.66 24.34
C ASN A 93 1.82 19.08 23.72
N GLY A 94 1.78 19.52 22.47
CA GLY A 94 2.94 19.87 21.67
C GLY A 94 3.58 18.71 20.92
N ALA A 95 2.99 17.50 20.97
CA ALA A 95 3.45 16.37 20.15
C ALA A 95 3.35 16.70 18.66
N VAL A 96 4.28 16.16 17.87
CA VAL A 96 4.38 16.39 16.43
C VAL A 96 4.28 15.05 15.71
N ILE A 97 3.37 14.98 14.74
CA ILE A 97 3.18 13.83 13.85
C ILE A 97 4.00 14.08 12.59
N ARG A 98 4.85 13.13 12.20
CA ARG A 98 5.65 13.16 10.99
C ARG A 98 5.43 11.94 10.12
N ILE A 99 5.52 12.14 8.80
CA ILE A 99 5.44 11.10 7.77
C ILE A 99 6.67 11.20 6.86
N GLY A 100 7.27 10.06 6.54
CA GLY A 100 8.32 10.02 5.52
C GLY A 100 9.04 8.67 5.44
N ASN A 101 10.20 8.67 4.79
CA ASN A 101 10.95 7.46 4.44
C ASN A 101 12.27 7.30 5.22
N PHE A 102 12.53 8.17 6.19
CA PHE A 102 13.80 8.18 6.93
C PHE A 102 13.63 7.69 8.36
N LEU A 103 14.64 6.97 8.86
CA LEU A 103 14.69 6.57 10.27
C LEU A 103 14.98 7.76 11.20
N ASP A 104 15.76 8.74 10.72
CA ASP A 104 15.96 10.01 11.40
C ASP A 104 14.63 10.80 11.43
N ILE A 105 14.19 11.16 12.63
CA ILE A 105 12.87 11.75 12.87
C ILE A 105 12.73 13.08 12.15
N TYR A 106 13.75 13.93 12.23
CA TYR A 106 13.69 15.31 11.77
C TYR A 106 13.79 15.45 10.25
N SER A 107 14.30 14.43 9.57
CA SER A 107 14.31 14.30 8.10
C SER A 107 12.93 14.00 7.49
N ASN A 108 11.92 13.67 8.30
CA ASN A 108 10.57 13.39 7.83
C ASN A 108 9.67 14.64 7.90
N THR A 109 8.70 14.74 6.99
CA THR A 109 7.79 15.89 6.87
C THR A 109 6.81 15.95 8.05
N ILE A 110 6.52 17.14 8.56
CA ILE A 110 5.50 17.34 9.60
C ILE A 110 4.12 17.21 8.97
N CYS A 111 3.33 16.23 9.42
CA CYS A 111 1.91 16.12 9.10
C CYS A 111 1.08 17.08 9.95
N ALA A 112 1.25 17.05 11.28
CA ALA A 112 0.46 17.87 12.19
C ALA A 112 1.16 18.09 13.54
N VAL A 113 0.67 19.08 14.29
CA VAL A 113 1.03 19.32 15.69
C VAL A 113 -0.21 19.13 16.55
N ILE A 114 -0.10 18.33 17.61
CA ILE A 114 -1.15 18.11 18.60
C ILE A 114 -1.03 19.22 19.64
N SER A 115 -1.72 20.35 19.43
CA SER A 115 -1.69 21.46 20.40
C SER A 115 -2.24 21.03 21.76
N THR A 116 -3.41 20.40 21.76
CA THR A 116 -4.06 19.80 22.94
C THR A 116 -4.91 18.61 22.53
N LEU A 117 -4.96 17.58 23.35
CA LEU A 117 -5.90 16.47 23.19
C LEU A 117 -6.34 15.98 24.57
N ALA A 118 -7.65 15.96 24.83
CA ALA A 118 -8.19 15.59 26.14
C ALA A 118 -7.92 14.12 26.51
N ASP A 119 -8.03 13.80 27.79
CA ASP A 119 -7.84 12.45 28.32
C ASP A 119 -8.75 11.45 27.61
N GLY A 120 -8.15 10.39 27.05
CA GLY A 120 -8.87 9.36 26.29
C GLY A 120 -9.51 9.81 24.98
N ALA A 121 -9.34 11.07 24.57
CA ALA A 121 -9.95 11.58 23.34
C ALA A 121 -9.21 11.08 22.09
N THR A 122 -9.97 10.88 21.02
CA THR A 122 -9.47 10.53 19.69
C THR A 122 -9.57 11.74 18.77
N ALA A 123 -8.49 12.09 18.08
CA ALA A 123 -8.45 13.14 17.08
C ALA A 123 -7.95 12.61 15.74
N THR A 124 -8.44 13.22 14.66
CA THR A 124 -8.02 12.95 13.28
C THR A 124 -7.22 14.14 12.75
N PHE A 125 -6.09 13.85 12.12
CA PHE A 125 -5.16 14.82 11.56
C PHE A 125 -5.02 14.57 10.07
N SER A 126 -5.30 15.58 9.24
CA SER A 126 -5.11 15.48 7.80
C SER A 126 -3.62 15.61 7.44
N CYS A 127 -3.09 14.64 6.70
CA CYS A 127 -1.72 14.65 6.19
C CYS A 127 -1.65 14.93 4.67
N GLY A 128 -2.79 15.15 4.00
CA GLY A 128 -2.81 15.65 2.62
C GLY A 128 -2.16 14.74 1.57
N GLY A 129 -2.05 13.44 1.82
CA GLY A 129 -1.44 12.48 0.88
C GLY A 129 0.08 12.40 0.97
N MET A 130 0.68 12.84 2.09
CA MET A 130 2.13 12.74 2.33
C MET A 130 2.64 11.32 2.10
N GLU A 131 3.75 11.20 1.38
CA GLU A 131 4.37 9.91 1.09
C GLU A 131 5.34 9.49 2.19
N GLY A 132 5.19 8.28 2.72
CA GLY A 132 6.11 7.75 3.72
C GLY A 132 5.87 6.29 4.11
N ARG A 133 6.96 5.59 4.44
CA ARG A 133 6.96 4.27 5.08
C ARG A 133 6.87 4.35 6.60
N TYR A 134 7.32 5.45 7.20
CA TYR A 134 7.31 5.65 8.65
C TYR A 134 6.31 6.74 9.03
N MET A 135 5.48 6.44 10.04
CA MET A 135 4.75 7.47 10.77
C MET A 135 5.31 7.55 12.20
N ILE A 136 5.65 8.77 12.60
CA ILE A 136 6.34 9.05 13.86
C ILE A 136 5.53 10.08 14.65
N VAL A 137 5.33 9.82 15.94
CA VAL A 137 4.86 10.81 16.91
C VAL A 137 6.00 11.08 17.88
N HIS A 138 6.41 12.32 18.03
CA HIS A 138 7.44 12.71 19.02
C HIS A 138 7.05 13.97 19.77
N ILE A 139 7.55 14.13 20.99
CA ILE A 139 7.30 15.32 21.82
C ILE A 139 8.61 16.06 22.05
N PRO A 140 8.86 17.19 21.37
CA PRO A 140 10.07 17.95 21.60
C PRO A 140 10.09 18.55 23.02
N GLY A 141 11.27 18.52 23.65
CA GLY A 141 11.55 19.14 24.93
C GLY A 141 12.16 18.20 25.97
N TYR A 142 12.62 18.81 27.07
CA TYR A 142 13.22 18.12 28.21
C TYR A 142 12.15 17.51 29.13
N LYS A 143 12.45 16.33 29.68
CA LYS A 143 11.60 15.60 30.65
C LYS A 143 10.16 15.42 30.16
N LYS A 144 10.04 14.92 28.93
CA LYS A 144 8.77 14.57 28.31
C LYS A 144 8.53 13.07 28.47
N ILE A 145 7.24 12.72 28.43
CA ILE A 145 6.76 11.33 28.44
C ILE A 145 5.73 11.23 27.32
N LEU A 146 5.94 10.31 26.39
CA LEU A 146 4.97 10.02 25.34
C LEU A 146 4.16 8.77 25.72
N SER A 147 2.84 8.87 25.59
CA SER A 147 1.93 7.74 25.74
C SER A 147 0.81 7.83 24.71
N LEU A 148 0.56 6.74 24.00
CA LEU A 148 -0.45 6.67 22.95
C LEU A 148 -1.31 5.43 23.18
N SER A 149 -2.63 5.59 23.21
CA SER A 149 -3.55 4.46 23.41
C SER A 149 -3.80 3.72 22.12
N GLU A 150 -4.03 4.45 21.03
CA GLU A 150 -4.26 3.84 19.73
C GLU A 150 -3.82 4.80 18.64
N VAL A 151 -3.29 4.24 17.55
CA VAL A 151 -2.83 5.00 16.41
C VAL A 151 -3.31 4.35 15.12
N GLY A 152 -3.97 5.14 14.27
CA GLY A 152 -4.34 4.74 12.92
C GLY A 152 -3.64 5.59 11.88
N VAL A 153 -3.14 4.97 10.82
CA VAL A 153 -2.53 5.65 9.67
C VAL A 153 -3.34 5.29 8.44
N TYR A 154 -4.05 6.25 7.87
CA TYR A 154 -4.99 6.00 6.78
C TYR A 154 -4.44 6.58 5.47
N GLY A 155 -4.25 5.71 4.50
CA GLY A 155 -3.71 6.06 3.19
C GLY A 155 -3.82 4.91 2.21
N TYR A 156 -3.12 5.02 1.10
CA TYR A 156 -2.99 3.99 0.07
C TYR A 156 -1.51 3.74 -0.23
N LEU A 157 -1.18 2.56 -0.76
CA LEU A 157 0.20 2.22 -1.10
C LEU A 157 0.74 3.26 -2.11
N ALA A 158 1.90 3.82 -1.79
CA ALA A 158 2.66 4.66 -2.70
C ALA A 158 3.67 3.77 -3.43
N GLY A 159 3.63 3.82 -4.75
CA GLY A 159 4.62 3.16 -5.60
C GLY A 159 4.05 2.11 -6.53
N ASN A 160 4.91 1.64 -7.43
CA ASN A 160 4.61 0.64 -8.43
C ASN A 160 4.34 -0.72 -7.75
N LEU A 161 3.08 -1.17 -7.75
CA LEU A 161 2.64 -2.47 -7.24
C LEU A 161 3.27 -3.65 -7.98
N ALA A 162 3.78 -3.45 -9.19
CA ALA A 162 4.33 -4.50 -10.03
C ALA A 162 5.68 -5.04 -9.51
N VAL A 163 6.47 -4.23 -8.79
CA VAL A 163 7.84 -4.58 -8.35
C VAL A 163 7.89 -5.82 -7.45
N ASP A 164 6.83 -6.06 -6.66
CA ASP A 164 6.73 -7.23 -5.78
C ASP A 164 6.01 -8.43 -6.44
N GLY A 165 5.50 -8.23 -7.66
CA GLY A 165 4.70 -9.21 -8.36
C GLY A 165 5.50 -10.39 -8.89
N ALA A 166 4.79 -11.35 -9.49
CA ALA A 166 5.41 -12.43 -10.26
C ALA A 166 4.93 -12.35 -11.70
N THR A 167 5.84 -12.47 -12.67
CA THR A 167 5.51 -12.28 -14.08
C THR A 167 5.73 -13.55 -14.87
N THR A 168 5.00 -13.67 -15.98
CA THR A 168 5.16 -14.75 -16.95
C THR A 168 4.68 -14.27 -18.31
N GLN A 169 5.15 -14.90 -19.37
CA GLN A 169 4.81 -14.51 -20.75
C GLN A 169 4.65 -15.77 -21.61
N SER A 170 3.94 -15.63 -22.73
CA SER A 170 3.58 -16.74 -23.63
C SER A 170 4.79 -17.53 -24.14
N SER A 171 5.88 -16.82 -24.45
CA SER A 171 7.15 -17.38 -24.89
C SER A 171 8.29 -16.40 -24.57
N THR A 172 9.55 -16.84 -24.60
CA THR A 172 10.69 -15.96 -24.30
C THR A 172 11.70 -15.93 -25.43
N PHE A 173 11.96 -14.71 -25.95
CA PHE A 173 13.04 -14.49 -26.90
C PHE A 173 14.37 -14.38 -26.16
N THR A 174 15.20 -15.42 -26.24
CA THR A 174 16.55 -15.46 -25.68
C THR A 174 16.57 -15.21 -24.16
N SER A 175 17.17 -14.09 -23.71
CA SER A 175 17.25 -13.67 -22.31
C SER A 175 16.30 -12.53 -21.95
N TRP A 176 15.30 -12.23 -22.78
CA TRP A 176 14.33 -11.15 -22.57
C TRP A 176 13.14 -11.64 -21.73
N PHE A 177 13.45 -12.07 -20.51
CA PHE A 177 12.48 -12.68 -19.59
C PHE A 177 11.41 -11.70 -19.10
N ALA A 178 10.29 -12.24 -18.63
CA ALA A 178 9.10 -11.47 -18.23
C ALA A 178 9.37 -10.52 -17.07
N GLU A 179 10.28 -10.86 -16.16
CA GLU A 179 10.61 -10.09 -14.95
C GLU A 179 11.27 -8.76 -15.28
N LYS A 180 11.88 -8.64 -16.47
CA LYS A 180 12.50 -7.40 -16.94
C LYS A 180 11.50 -6.26 -17.14
N ALA A 181 10.22 -6.56 -17.30
CA ALA A 181 9.20 -5.53 -17.42
C ALA A 181 8.80 -4.92 -16.08
N ILE A 182 9.32 -5.38 -14.93
CA ILE A 182 8.98 -4.88 -13.59
C ILE A 182 10.22 -4.66 -12.72
N ASP A 183 11.40 -4.62 -13.32
CA ASP A 183 12.68 -4.53 -12.60
C ASP A 183 13.07 -3.08 -12.24
N SER A 184 12.17 -2.11 -12.49
CA SER A 184 12.41 -0.67 -12.30
C SER A 184 13.53 -0.11 -13.20
N ASN A 185 13.87 -0.81 -14.28
CA ASN A 185 14.78 -0.35 -15.31
C ASN A 185 14.06 -0.25 -16.66
N ARG A 186 13.64 0.97 -16.97
CA ARG A 186 12.99 1.39 -18.23
C ARG A 186 13.74 1.09 -19.54
N GLY A 187 14.91 0.46 -19.48
CA GLY A 187 15.66 0.00 -20.66
C GLY A 187 16.22 1.11 -21.55
N LEU A 188 16.25 2.34 -21.06
CA LEU A 188 16.69 3.52 -21.81
C LEU A 188 18.20 3.51 -22.12
N GLN A 189 18.99 2.70 -21.41
CA GLN A 189 20.46 2.64 -21.54
C GLN A 189 20.99 1.33 -22.12
N GLN A 190 20.22 0.23 -22.10
CA GLN A 190 20.68 -1.09 -22.56
C GLN A 190 19.53 -1.89 -23.20
N ASN A 191 19.74 -2.34 -24.44
CA ASN A 191 18.75 -3.08 -25.24
C ASN A 191 18.30 -4.42 -24.64
N THR A 192 19.01 -4.98 -23.66
CA THR A 192 18.63 -6.25 -23.02
C THR A 192 17.72 -6.05 -21.80
N SER A 193 17.29 -4.84 -21.47
CA SER A 193 16.51 -4.59 -20.25
C SER A 193 15.00 -4.76 -20.42
N CYS A 194 14.52 -5.12 -21.61
CA CYS A 194 13.09 -5.33 -21.85
C CYS A 194 12.74 -6.82 -21.83
N SER A 195 11.47 -7.12 -21.56
CA SER A 195 10.87 -8.42 -21.83
C SER A 195 10.51 -8.53 -23.32
N SER A 196 10.54 -9.74 -23.88
CA SER A 196 10.12 -9.99 -25.26
C SER A 196 9.67 -11.43 -25.47
N THR A 197 8.54 -11.57 -26.16
CA THR A 197 8.06 -12.86 -26.67
C THR A 197 8.77 -13.26 -27.96
N LEU A 198 8.63 -14.51 -28.37
CA LEU A 198 8.88 -14.91 -29.75
C LEU A 198 7.81 -14.30 -30.67
N ASP A 199 8.03 -14.45 -31.97
CA ASP A 199 7.02 -14.21 -32.99
C ASP A 199 5.96 -15.33 -32.94
N GLU A 200 4.74 -14.98 -32.55
CA GLU A 200 3.64 -15.92 -32.36
C GLU A 200 2.27 -15.27 -32.55
N THR A 201 1.21 -16.09 -32.57
CA THR A 201 -0.17 -15.61 -32.59
C THR A 201 -0.61 -15.23 -31.17
N ASN A 202 -1.15 -14.02 -31.02
CA ASN A 202 -1.66 -13.50 -29.75
C ASN A 202 -0.66 -13.57 -28.57
N PRO A 203 0.58 -13.04 -28.71
CA PRO A 203 1.56 -13.03 -27.62
C PRO A 203 1.02 -12.25 -26.42
N TRP A 204 1.36 -12.72 -25.23
CA TRP A 204 0.88 -12.12 -23.99
C TRP A 204 1.93 -12.14 -22.88
N TRP A 205 1.82 -11.16 -21.98
CA TRP A 205 2.59 -11.03 -20.75
C TRP A 205 1.60 -10.85 -19.60
N ARG A 206 1.86 -11.46 -18.45
CA ARG A 206 1.00 -11.40 -17.27
C ARG A 206 1.81 -11.09 -16.01
N LEU A 207 1.24 -10.22 -15.18
CA LEU A 207 1.62 -9.94 -13.81
C LEU A 207 0.62 -10.55 -12.83
N ASP A 208 1.10 -11.30 -11.86
CA ASP A 208 0.38 -11.68 -10.64
C ASP A 208 0.78 -10.75 -9.49
N LEU A 209 -0.14 -9.88 -9.08
CA LEU A 209 0.03 -8.94 -7.96
C LEU A 209 -0.01 -9.62 -6.58
N ARG A 210 -0.22 -10.95 -6.53
CA ARG A 210 -0.35 -11.83 -5.36
C ARG A 210 -1.58 -11.62 -4.50
N ASP A 211 -2.24 -10.48 -4.63
CA ASP A 211 -3.49 -10.13 -3.97
C ASP A 211 -4.39 -9.33 -4.92
N VAL A 212 -5.63 -9.10 -4.53
CA VAL A 212 -6.61 -8.34 -5.32
C VAL A 212 -6.50 -6.85 -5.01
N TYR A 213 -6.36 -6.03 -6.06
CA TYR A 213 -6.26 -4.58 -5.96
C TYR A 213 -7.31 -3.88 -6.85
N LYS A 214 -7.74 -2.69 -6.44
CA LYS A 214 -8.40 -1.70 -7.30
C LYS A 214 -7.34 -0.90 -8.03
N ILE A 215 -7.07 -1.27 -9.26
CA ILE A 215 -6.04 -0.68 -10.11
C ILE A 215 -6.59 0.61 -10.72
N SER A 216 -5.97 1.74 -10.37
CA SER A 216 -6.36 3.06 -10.87
C SER A 216 -5.62 3.43 -12.15
N GLU A 217 -4.37 3.02 -12.28
CA GLU A 217 -3.47 3.45 -13.34
C GLU A 217 -2.44 2.37 -13.68
N VAL A 218 -2.12 2.25 -14.96
CA VAL A 218 -1.05 1.41 -15.49
C VAL A 218 -0.18 2.26 -16.40
N VAL A 219 1.13 2.26 -16.17
CA VAL A 219 2.11 2.97 -16.99
C VAL A 219 2.95 1.96 -17.76
N ILE A 220 3.06 2.14 -19.06
CA ILE A 220 3.82 1.25 -19.94
C ILE A 220 4.96 2.03 -20.59
N THR A 221 6.18 1.53 -20.45
CA THR A 221 7.36 2.05 -21.15
C THR A 221 7.67 1.17 -22.37
N ASN A 222 7.74 1.81 -23.54
CA ASN A 222 8.05 1.14 -24.80
C ASN A 222 9.56 1.09 -25.09
N ARG A 223 9.94 0.21 -26.01
CA ARG A 223 11.31 0.03 -26.49
C ARG A 223 11.88 1.31 -27.13
N ASN A 224 13.16 1.60 -26.87
CA ASN A 224 13.80 2.87 -27.25
C ASN A 224 14.55 2.85 -28.59
N ASP A 225 15.15 1.73 -28.99
CA ASP A 225 16.11 1.66 -30.10
C ASP A 225 15.50 1.33 -31.48
N CYS A 226 14.39 0.59 -31.52
CA CYS A 226 13.63 0.30 -32.75
C CYS A 226 12.23 -0.22 -32.42
N CYS A 227 11.43 -0.40 -33.47
CA CYS A 227 10.32 -1.35 -33.45
C CYS A 227 9.18 -0.97 -32.49
N ALA A 228 9.07 0.33 -32.18
CA ALA A 228 8.10 0.86 -31.23
C ALA A 228 6.65 0.59 -31.65
N GLU A 229 6.41 0.44 -32.95
CA GLU A 229 5.10 0.10 -33.52
C GLU A 229 4.61 -1.31 -33.17
N GLN A 230 5.47 -2.20 -32.67
CA GLN A 230 5.08 -3.57 -32.33
C GLN A 230 4.03 -3.63 -31.21
N ILE A 231 4.01 -2.64 -30.31
CA ILE A 231 3.01 -2.55 -29.22
C ILE A 231 1.64 -2.03 -29.69
N ASN A 232 1.53 -1.54 -30.93
CA ASN A 232 0.29 -0.94 -31.42
C ASN A 232 -0.84 -1.97 -31.47
N GLY A 233 -1.96 -1.65 -30.83
CA GLY A 233 -3.11 -2.53 -30.67
C GLY A 233 -3.00 -3.50 -29.50
N ALA A 234 -1.96 -3.39 -28.65
CA ALA A 234 -1.90 -4.15 -27.41
C ALA A 234 -3.06 -3.77 -26.47
N GLU A 235 -3.64 -4.76 -25.80
CA GLU A 235 -4.76 -4.61 -24.88
C GLU A 235 -4.29 -4.88 -23.45
N ILE A 236 -4.66 -4.00 -22.51
CA ILE A 236 -4.41 -4.15 -21.08
C ILE A 236 -5.67 -4.74 -20.44
N HIS A 237 -5.58 -5.92 -19.85
CA HIS A 237 -6.69 -6.59 -19.16
C HIS A 237 -6.41 -6.71 -17.67
N ILE A 238 -7.45 -6.55 -16.85
CA ILE A 238 -7.36 -6.61 -15.39
C ILE A 238 -8.49 -7.48 -14.85
N GLY A 239 -8.16 -8.45 -14.00
CA GLY A 239 -9.17 -9.26 -13.34
C GLY A 239 -8.61 -10.39 -12.47
N ASN A 240 -9.49 -11.31 -12.09
CA ASN A 240 -9.17 -12.41 -11.16
C ASN A 240 -9.17 -13.79 -11.82
N SER A 241 -9.54 -13.88 -13.11
CA SER A 241 -9.58 -15.16 -13.84
C SER A 241 -8.24 -15.47 -14.51
N LEU A 242 -7.89 -16.76 -14.55
CA LEU A 242 -6.80 -17.30 -15.36
C LEU A 242 -7.31 -18.06 -16.60
N GLU A 243 -8.61 -17.99 -16.89
CA GLU A 243 -9.18 -18.52 -18.13
C GLU A 243 -8.48 -17.88 -19.34
N ILE A 244 -8.03 -18.72 -20.29
CA ILE A 244 -7.18 -18.30 -21.42
C ILE A 244 -5.99 -17.46 -20.94
N ASN A 245 -5.29 -17.94 -19.91
CA ASN A 245 -4.16 -17.27 -19.25
C ASN A 245 -4.47 -15.89 -18.65
N GLY A 246 -5.75 -15.53 -18.48
CA GLY A 246 -6.19 -14.21 -18.01
C GLY A 246 -6.42 -13.19 -19.13
N ASN A 247 -6.25 -13.59 -20.39
CA ASN A 247 -6.41 -12.71 -21.55
C ASN A 247 -7.89 -12.39 -21.87
N ASN A 248 -8.83 -13.04 -21.17
CA ASN A 248 -10.27 -12.75 -21.28
C ASN A 248 -10.82 -11.90 -20.13
N ASN A 249 -9.95 -11.43 -19.22
CA ASN A 249 -10.37 -10.48 -18.20
C ASN A 249 -10.84 -9.15 -18.85
N PRO A 250 -11.63 -8.31 -18.17
CA PRO A 250 -12.06 -7.03 -18.71
C PRO A 250 -10.90 -6.13 -19.17
N ILE A 251 -11.08 -5.44 -20.30
CA ILE A 251 -10.10 -4.51 -20.87
C ILE A 251 -10.12 -3.20 -20.06
N CYS A 252 -8.96 -2.78 -19.55
CA CYS A 252 -8.72 -1.43 -19.04
C CYS A 252 -8.50 -0.44 -20.19
N ALA A 253 -7.59 -0.74 -21.11
CA ALA A 253 -7.25 0.15 -22.21
C ALA A 253 -6.69 -0.62 -23.41
N VAL A 254 -6.81 -0.01 -24.59
CA VAL A 254 -6.12 -0.43 -25.80
C VAL A 254 -5.03 0.59 -26.09
N ILE A 255 -3.81 0.13 -26.36
CA ILE A 255 -2.62 0.94 -26.63
C ILE A 255 -2.60 1.29 -28.12
N PRO A 256 -2.92 2.54 -28.53
CA PRO A 256 -2.91 2.89 -29.95
C PRO A 256 -1.49 2.97 -30.50
N ALA A 257 -0.60 3.62 -29.75
CA ALA A 257 0.83 3.71 -29.98
C ALA A 257 1.50 4.28 -28.72
N ILE A 258 2.76 3.92 -28.52
CA ILE A 258 3.67 4.58 -27.58
C ILE A 258 4.95 4.86 -28.35
N PRO A 259 5.43 6.11 -28.47
CA PRO A 259 6.68 6.40 -29.18
C PRO A 259 7.89 5.68 -28.55
N ALA A 260 8.96 5.55 -29.31
CA ALA A 260 10.16 4.85 -28.86
C ALA A 260 10.73 5.49 -27.58
N GLY A 261 10.94 4.68 -26.54
CA GLY A 261 11.52 5.09 -25.26
C GLY A 261 10.59 5.90 -24.36
N GLU A 262 9.36 6.19 -24.80
CA GLU A 262 8.39 6.95 -24.03
C GLU A 262 7.59 6.05 -23.09
N SER A 263 7.01 6.68 -22.06
CA SER A 263 6.13 6.02 -21.09
C SER A 263 4.76 6.66 -21.09
N TYR A 264 3.71 5.87 -21.32
CA TYR A 264 2.34 6.37 -21.38
C TYR A 264 1.52 5.79 -20.23
N SER A 265 0.68 6.63 -19.63
CA SER A 265 -0.23 6.26 -18.56
C SER A 265 -1.63 5.95 -19.10
N TYR A 266 -2.23 4.88 -18.60
CA TYR A 266 -3.57 4.43 -18.89
C TYR A 266 -4.39 4.37 -17.60
N SER A 267 -5.48 5.14 -17.54
CA SER A 267 -6.39 5.11 -16.40
C SER A 267 -7.32 3.90 -16.48
N CYS A 268 -7.34 3.09 -15.43
CA CYS A 268 -8.17 1.88 -15.33
C CYS A 268 -9.37 2.05 -14.40
N GLY A 269 -9.67 3.27 -13.94
CA GLY A 269 -10.92 3.57 -13.23
C GLY A 269 -11.15 2.81 -11.92
N GLY A 270 -10.11 2.21 -11.32
CA GLY A 270 -10.24 1.41 -10.10
C GLY A 270 -10.72 -0.02 -10.35
N MET A 271 -10.49 -0.56 -11.56
CA MET A 271 -10.79 -1.96 -11.89
C MET A 271 -10.17 -2.91 -10.88
N GLU A 272 -10.96 -3.87 -10.42
CA GLU A 272 -10.54 -4.87 -9.46
C GLU A 272 -9.85 -6.05 -10.15
N GLY A 273 -8.65 -6.41 -9.71
CA GLY A 273 -7.96 -7.58 -10.22
C GLY A 273 -6.68 -7.92 -9.47
N ARG A 274 -6.38 -9.22 -9.42
CA ARG A 274 -5.08 -9.78 -9.02
C ARG A 274 -4.12 -9.92 -10.21
N TYR A 275 -4.66 -10.17 -11.39
CA TYR A 275 -3.90 -10.36 -12.62
C TYR A 275 -4.03 -9.14 -13.52
N LEU A 276 -2.90 -8.70 -14.05
CA LEU A 276 -2.83 -7.76 -15.16
C LEU A 276 -2.18 -8.46 -16.34
N ASN A 277 -2.83 -8.43 -17.50
CA ASN A 277 -2.33 -9.00 -18.74
C ASN A 277 -2.15 -7.91 -19.78
N LEU A 278 -1.06 -7.99 -20.55
CA LEU A 278 -0.93 -7.31 -21.83
C LEU A 278 -0.93 -8.37 -22.93
N ILE A 279 -1.79 -8.22 -23.93
CA ILE A 279 -1.90 -9.11 -25.08
C ILE A 279 -1.90 -8.29 -26.36
N ILE A 280 -1.28 -8.79 -27.42
CA ILE A 280 -1.38 -8.20 -28.76
C ILE A 280 -2.16 -9.16 -29.66
N PRO A 281 -3.44 -8.89 -29.95
CA PRO A 281 -4.20 -9.74 -30.85
C PRO A 281 -3.64 -9.74 -32.28
N GLY A 282 -3.73 -10.89 -32.93
CA GLY A 282 -3.35 -11.10 -34.32
C GLY A 282 -2.23 -12.12 -34.50
N ASP A 283 -2.00 -12.45 -35.76
CA ASP A 283 -0.95 -13.37 -36.17
C ASP A 283 0.38 -12.64 -36.36
N VAL A 284 1.47 -13.37 -36.10
CA VAL A 284 2.84 -12.93 -36.35
C VAL A 284 3.15 -11.64 -35.59
N LYS A 285 2.99 -11.70 -34.26
CA LYS A 285 3.17 -10.57 -33.35
C LYS A 285 4.30 -10.86 -32.37
N THR A 286 4.92 -9.79 -31.89
CA THR A 286 5.91 -9.83 -30.81
C THR A 286 5.53 -8.77 -29.79
N LEU A 287 5.39 -9.17 -28.52
CA LEU A 287 5.14 -8.26 -27.42
C LEU A 287 6.46 -7.93 -26.72
N ILE A 288 6.82 -6.64 -26.71
CA ILE A 288 8.01 -6.13 -26.02
C ILE A 288 7.56 -5.10 -24.99
N LEU A 289 8.00 -5.28 -23.74
CA LEU A 289 7.69 -4.36 -22.63
C LEU A 289 8.98 -4.06 -21.87
N CYS A 290 9.31 -2.78 -21.74
CA CYS A 290 10.52 -2.36 -21.02
C CYS A 290 10.25 -1.98 -19.57
N GLU A 291 9.06 -1.45 -19.27
CA GLU A 291 8.60 -1.31 -17.89
C GLU A 291 7.06 -1.32 -17.89
N VAL A 292 6.49 -1.93 -16.86
CA VAL A 292 5.07 -1.94 -16.54
C VAL A 292 4.96 -1.51 -15.08
N GLU A 293 4.41 -0.33 -14.87
CA GLU A 293 4.10 0.17 -13.54
C GLU A 293 2.60 0.08 -13.28
N VAL A 294 2.22 -0.38 -12.09
CA VAL A 294 0.83 -0.55 -11.69
C VAL A 294 0.58 0.24 -10.42
N TYR A 295 -0.45 1.08 -10.43
CA TYR A 295 -0.83 1.90 -9.29
C TYR A 295 -2.30 1.64 -8.94
N GLY A 296 -2.57 1.52 -7.64
CA GLY A 296 -3.90 1.18 -7.15
C GLY A 296 -3.94 1.01 -5.64
N GLU A 297 -5.10 0.55 -5.16
CA GLU A 297 -5.40 0.37 -3.73
C GLU A 297 -5.77 -1.09 -3.44
N VAL A 298 -5.51 -1.58 -2.23
CA VAL A 298 -5.98 -2.91 -1.80
C VAL A 298 -7.51 -2.88 -1.65
N ASP A 299 -8.24 -3.87 -2.19
CA ASP A 299 -9.68 -3.95 -1.95
C ASP A 299 -10.02 -4.64 -0.63
N LEU A 300 -10.35 -3.85 0.38
CA LEU A 300 -10.80 -4.36 1.68
C LEU A 300 -12.28 -4.71 1.75
N THR A 301 -13.04 -4.43 0.69
CA THR A 301 -14.47 -4.81 0.63
C THR A 301 -14.64 -6.29 0.30
N ASP A 302 -13.62 -6.95 -0.26
CA ASP A 302 -13.61 -8.39 -0.47
C ASP A 302 -13.46 -9.13 0.89
N PRO A 303 -14.45 -9.94 1.32
CA PRO A 303 -14.39 -10.70 2.56
C PRO A 303 -13.22 -11.70 2.61
N SER A 304 -12.74 -12.20 1.46
CA SER A 304 -11.65 -13.17 1.37
C SER A 304 -10.30 -12.51 1.61
N VAL A 305 -10.05 -11.34 1.00
CA VAL A 305 -8.88 -10.49 1.27
C VAL A 305 -8.92 -10.06 2.73
N ARG A 306 -10.08 -9.59 3.22
CA ARG A 306 -10.29 -9.23 4.62
C ARG A 306 -9.99 -10.38 5.58
N GLU A 307 -10.48 -11.59 5.33
CA GLU A 307 -10.24 -12.74 6.22
C GLU A 307 -8.80 -13.25 6.13
N ASN A 308 -8.16 -13.21 4.96
CA ASN A 308 -6.73 -13.51 4.83
C ASN A 308 -5.87 -12.51 5.59
N VAL A 309 -6.19 -11.22 5.47
CA VAL A 309 -5.58 -10.15 6.25
C VAL A 309 -5.80 -10.40 7.76
N LEU A 310 -7.03 -10.72 8.19
CA LEU A 310 -7.34 -11.02 9.60
C LEU A 310 -6.66 -12.30 10.11
N LYS A 311 -6.48 -13.33 9.27
CA LYS A 311 -5.74 -14.55 9.61
C LYS A 311 -4.26 -14.25 9.81
N GLN A 312 -3.63 -13.48 8.94
CA GLN A 312 -2.24 -13.04 9.13
C GLN A 312 -2.06 -12.23 10.42
N VAL A 313 -3.03 -11.36 10.77
CA VAL A 313 -3.04 -10.65 12.06
C VAL A 313 -3.12 -11.63 13.24
N ARG A 314 -4.01 -12.62 13.18
CA ARG A 314 -4.18 -13.63 14.26
C ARG A 314 -2.95 -14.52 14.41
N GLU A 315 -2.31 -14.91 13.32
CA GLU A 315 -1.11 -15.76 13.35
C GLU A 315 0.12 -15.02 13.89
N ARG A 316 0.29 -13.74 13.56
CA ARG A 316 1.38 -12.93 14.12
C ARG A 316 1.17 -12.58 15.58
N LYS A 317 -0.08 -12.34 16.03
CA LYS A 317 -0.38 -12.19 17.47
C LYS A 317 -0.03 -13.44 18.29
N LYS A 318 -0.03 -14.65 17.67
CA LYS A 318 0.45 -15.88 18.32
C LYS A 318 1.97 -16.00 18.42
N THR A 319 2.73 -15.24 17.63
CA THR A 319 4.20 -15.26 17.66
C THR A 319 4.79 -14.32 18.72
N PHE A 320 3.95 -13.48 19.35
CA PHE A 320 4.33 -12.54 20.40
C PHE A 320 3.81 -12.93 21.81
N ASN A 321 3.22 -14.12 21.96
CA ASN A 321 2.85 -14.71 23.26
C ASN A 321 3.77 -15.89 23.61
#